data_AF-A0A9D6V572-F1
#
_entry.id   AF-A0A9D6V572-F1
#
_cell.length_a   1.000
_cell.length_b   1.000
_cell.length_c   1.000
_cell.angle_alpha   90.00
_cell.angle_beta   90.00
_cell.angle_gamma   90.00
#
_symmetry.space_group_name_H-M   'P 1'
#
loop_
_entity.id
_entity.type
_entity.pdbx_description
1 polymer ?
#
loop_
_entity_poly.entity_id
_entity_poly.type
_entity_poly.pdbx_seq_one_letter_code
_entity_poly.pdbx_strand_id
1 'polypeptide(L)'
;MPGGCHNSRAARWFIPVAATVIVALAVPELQAAVITVGKPAEAKNVSSVQEALDKASPGDTIRVCSGEYHGNVHIKTNNIVVEGIDRPTIQGETSGSAVTLEADNVTLKGFLIRGGGRDLLKDDAGIKFVKAKECLVTENRLEDNLYGMYLSQAEKCVITNNVIRGRKHEFEENRGNGIHTWDSPFNRIEHNDIADARDGIYISFSHNCTIDSNKVHGTRYGLHYMYSNDNSFSYNTLIDNVAGAAVMYAKRMKFSGNVFAHNRGFRAYGVLWQDVRHSDCFDNLIFDNTIGLHFDQAGMCNVYKNLVISNDVASIILENSESNTIFENNFINNLSLLRLRGGTQSGRNNLFYKDGKGNYWSDYRGYDLDGDGVGDQSYKLEGIFDALEADIPELRLFLFSPLTAALELAERAFPIIEVTITAEDKFPLMKPVKIAGPPSETAAKSRVVVTEGSERVFLGLFSLALLGIGLLTVRKGLAFR
;
A
#
# COMPACT_ATOMS: atom_id res chain seq x y z
N MET A 1 -17.43 6.54 -101.86
CA MET A 1 -16.35 5.99 -101.03
C MET A 1 -15.49 7.13 -100.53
N PRO A 2 -14.94 7.10 -99.31
CA PRO A 2 -15.47 6.71 -97.98
C PRO A 2 -15.69 7.99 -97.12
N GLY A 3 -16.17 8.05 -95.88
CA GLY A 3 -16.58 7.08 -94.85
C GLY A 3 -16.61 7.77 -93.47
N GLY A 4 -17.47 7.29 -92.56
CA GLY A 4 -17.45 7.52 -91.09
C GLY A 4 -17.99 8.88 -90.60
N CYS A 5 -18.63 9.02 -89.43
CA CYS A 5 -18.77 8.14 -88.27
C CYS A 5 -20.03 8.49 -87.44
N HIS A 6 -20.34 7.59 -86.52
CA HIS A 6 -21.59 7.31 -85.80
C HIS A 6 -22.06 8.27 -84.69
N ASN A 7 -23.38 8.17 -84.40
CA ASN A 7 -24.12 8.13 -83.11
C ASN A 7 -23.94 9.27 -82.07
N SER A 8 -24.91 9.66 -81.23
CA SER A 8 -26.14 9.03 -80.72
C SER A 8 -27.07 10.13 -80.14
N ARG A 9 -28.39 9.90 -80.21
CA ARG A 9 -29.42 10.68 -79.49
C ARG A 9 -29.61 10.08 -78.10
N ALA A 10 -29.44 10.88 -77.05
CA ALA A 10 -29.79 10.52 -75.69
C ALA A 10 -31.30 10.74 -75.45
N ALA A 11 -32.01 9.66 -75.08
CA ALA A 11 -33.41 9.69 -74.69
C ALA A 11 -33.55 10.20 -73.23
N ARG A 12 -34.45 11.16 -73.01
CA ARG A 12 -34.84 11.64 -71.69
C ARG A 12 -35.84 10.68 -71.06
N TRP A 13 -35.47 10.05 -69.95
CA TRP A 13 -36.36 9.27 -69.10
C TRP A 13 -36.85 10.14 -67.93
N PHE A 14 -38.17 10.28 -67.80
CA PHE A 14 -38.83 10.87 -66.64
C PHE A 14 -38.73 9.91 -65.45
N ILE A 15 -38.17 10.36 -64.33
CA ILE A 15 -38.18 9.63 -63.05
C ILE A 15 -39.29 10.26 -62.18
N PRO A 16 -40.27 9.50 -61.67
CA PRO A 16 -41.25 10.02 -60.74
C PRO A 16 -40.61 10.17 -59.36
N VAL A 17 -40.71 11.36 -58.77
CA VAL A 17 -40.29 11.63 -57.40
C VAL A 17 -41.29 10.97 -56.44
N ALA A 18 -40.90 9.84 -55.85
CA ALA A 18 -41.62 9.27 -54.71
C ALA A 18 -41.33 10.13 -53.48
N ALA A 19 -42.37 10.76 -52.92
CA ALA A 19 -42.27 11.48 -51.66
C ALA A 19 -42.06 10.48 -50.52
N THR A 20 -40.83 10.34 -50.06
CA THR A 20 -40.49 9.59 -48.85
C THR A 20 -40.93 10.39 -47.64
N VAL A 21 -41.99 9.95 -46.96
CA VAL A 21 -42.37 10.45 -45.63
C VAL A 21 -41.32 9.93 -44.64
N ILE A 22 -40.39 10.78 -44.24
CA ILE A 22 -39.48 10.52 -43.12
C ILE A 22 -40.31 10.71 -41.85
N VAL A 23 -40.75 9.61 -41.24
CA VAL A 23 -41.23 9.61 -39.86
C VAL A 23 -40.00 9.83 -38.98
N ALA A 24 -39.83 11.05 -38.49
CA ALA A 24 -38.84 11.35 -37.46
C ALA A 24 -39.26 10.59 -36.19
N LEU A 25 -38.62 9.45 -35.94
CA LEU A 25 -38.64 8.80 -34.63
C LEU A 25 -37.96 9.78 -33.68
N ALA A 26 -38.75 10.46 -32.84
CA ALA A 26 -38.25 11.20 -31.71
C ALA A 26 -37.51 10.20 -30.82
N VAL A 27 -36.18 10.16 -30.93
CA VAL A 27 -35.33 9.53 -29.93
C VAL A 27 -35.48 10.42 -28.70
N PRO A 28 -36.10 9.95 -27.60
CA PRO A 28 -36.15 10.78 -26.40
C PRO A 28 -34.71 11.06 -25.99
N GLU A 29 -34.33 12.35 -25.95
CA GLU A 29 -33.12 12.77 -25.28
C GLU A 29 -33.26 12.28 -23.83
N LEU A 30 -32.52 11.24 -23.44
CA LEU A 30 -32.34 10.91 -22.03
C LEU A 30 -31.57 12.07 -21.40
N GLN A 31 -32.30 13.07 -20.90
CA GLN A 31 -31.72 14.09 -20.06
C GLN A 31 -31.51 13.49 -18.67
N ALA A 32 -30.25 13.47 -18.22
CA ALA A 32 -29.89 13.15 -16.85
C ALA A 32 -30.65 14.07 -15.88
N ALA A 33 -31.48 13.50 -15.01
CA ALA A 33 -32.23 14.25 -14.02
C ALA A 33 -31.41 14.46 -12.75
N VAL A 34 -31.71 15.55 -12.02
CA VAL A 34 -31.20 15.77 -10.67
C VAL A 34 -32.34 15.55 -9.68
N ILE A 35 -32.20 14.56 -8.81
CA ILE A 35 -33.11 14.28 -7.70
C ILE A 35 -32.50 14.85 -6.43
N THR A 36 -33.20 15.74 -5.73
CA THR A 36 -32.72 16.36 -4.49
C THR A 36 -33.38 15.74 -3.27
N VAL A 37 -32.56 15.36 -2.29
CA VAL A 37 -32.98 14.83 -0.99
C VAL A 37 -32.69 15.88 0.08
N GLY A 38 -33.68 16.19 0.92
CA GLY A 38 -33.55 17.19 1.98
C GLY A 38 -33.91 18.61 1.53
N LYS A 39 -33.46 19.63 2.28
CA LYS A 39 -33.75 21.06 2.04
C LYS A 39 -32.59 21.71 1.26
N PRO A 40 -32.86 22.68 0.34
CA PRO A 40 -33.71 23.84 0.63
C PRO A 40 -34.84 24.12 -0.38
N ALA A 41 -35.95 24.64 0.18
CA ALA A 41 -37.08 25.43 -0.36
C ALA A 41 -37.64 25.27 -1.80
N GLU A 42 -36.91 24.79 -2.81
CA GLU A 42 -37.30 24.93 -4.21
C GLU A 42 -36.85 23.72 -5.08
N ALA A 43 -37.44 22.55 -4.86
CA ALA A 43 -37.65 21.51 -5.89
C ALA A 43 -38.43 20.34 -5.28
N LYS A 44 -38.86 19.39 -6.11
CA LYS A 44 -39.62 18.17 -5.74
C LYS A 44 -38.80 17.28 -4.78
N ASN A 45 -38.74 17.65 -3.51
CA ASN A 45 -37.88 17.02 -2.51
C ASN A 45 -38.45 15.68 -2.08
N VAL A 46 -37.67 14.63 -2.27
CA VAL A 46 -37.86 13.35 -1.56
C VAL A 46 -37.21 13.46 -0.18
N SER A 47 -37.83 12.86 0.83
CA SER A 47 -37.38 13.00 2.23
C SER A 47 -36.38 11.95 2.66
N SER A 48 -36.14 10.92 1.84
CA SER A 48 -35.19 9.84 2.13
C SER A 48 -34.25 9.58 0.95
N VAL A 49 -33.05 9.10 1.26
CA VAL A 49 -32.05 8.72 0.25
C VAL A 49 -32.54 7.51 -0.55
N GLN A 50 -33.17 6.53 0.10
CA GLN A 50 -33.69 5.34 -0.59
C GLN A 50 -34.81 5.68 -1.57
N GLU A 51 -35.75 6.56 -1.21
CA GLU A 51 -36.83 6.97 -2.13
C GLU A 51 -36.28 7.68 -3.37
N ALA A 52 -35.18 8.43 -3.23
CA ALA A 52 -34.50 9.04 -4.38
C ALA A 52 -33.87 7.99 -5.30
N LEU A 53 -33.20 6.99 -4.71
CA LEU A 53 -32.60 5.88 -5.44
C LEU A 53 -33.65 5.04 -6.17
N ASP A 54 -34.78 4.78 -5.54
CA ASP A 54 -35.88 4.00 -6.12
C ASP A 54 -36.53 4.71 -7.32
N LYS A 55 -36.41 6.04 -7.41
CA LYS A 55 -36.91 6.87 -8.54
C LYS A 55 -35.85 7.14 -9.61
N ALA A 56 -34.57 6.91 -9.32
CA ALA A 56 -33.48 7.25 -10.20
C ALA A 56 -33.42 6.30 -11.41
N SER A 57 -33.17 6.88 -12.57
CA SER A 57 -32.84 6.18 -13.81
C SER A 57 -31.34 6.26 -14.10
N PRO A 58 -30.78 5.34 -14.92
CA PRO A 58 -29.40 5.44 -15.37
C PRO A 58 -29.11 6.82 -15.98
N GLY A 59 -28.01 7.44 -15.57
CA GLY A 59 -27.60 8.80 -15.93
C GLY A 59 -27.94 9.85 -14.88
N ASP A 60 -28.85 9.56 -13.94
CA ASP A 60 -29.31 10.55 -12.95
C ASP A 60 -28.26 10.88 -11.88
N THR A 61 -28.40 12.07 -11.30
CA THR A 61 -27.65 12.50 -10.11
C THR A 61 -28.60 12.69 -8.94
N ILE A 62 -28.30 12.03 -7.83
CA ILE A 62 -28.98 12.19 -6.55
C ILE A 62 -28.12 13.12 -5.68
N ARG A 63 -28.62 14.31 -5.39
CA ARG A 63 -27.98 15.26 -4.46
C ARG A 63 -28.64 15.18 -3.10
N VAL A 64 -27.87 14.82 -2.09
CA VAL A 64 -28.32 14.72 -0.72
C VAL A 64 -27.80 15.92 0.05
N CYS A 65 -28.71 16.82 0.42
CA CYS A 65 -28.37 17.99 1.24
C CYS A 65 -28.05 17.57 2.67
N SER A 66 -27.29 18.40 3.38
CA SER A 66 -26.93 18.18 4.78
C SER A 66 -28.13 17.81 5.65
N GLY A 67 -27.92 16.84 6.54
CA GLY A 67 -28.96 16.22 7.33
C GLY A 67 -28.52 14.84 7.81
N GLU A 68 -29.36 14.23 8.64
CA GLU A 68 -29.20 12.85 9.10
C GLU A 68 -30.31 11.99 8.49
N TYR A 69 -29.93 10.95 7.77
CA TYR A 69 -30.81 10.05 7.05
C TYR A 69 -30.68 8.66 7.64
N HIS A 70 -31.75 8.19 8.29
CA HIS A 70 -31.77 6.90 8.95
C HIS A 70 -32.23 5.79 8.00
N GLY A 71 -31.66 4.60 8.21
CA GLY A 71 -31.99 3.40 7.47
C GLY A 71 -30.86 2.92 6.58
N ASN A 72 -30.86 1.63 6.28
CA ASN A 72 -29.90 1.03 5.36
C ASN A 72 -30.27 1.41 3.92
N VAL A 73 -29.27 1.81 3.14
CA VAL A 73 -29.41 2.29 1.76
C VAL A 73 -28.95 1.22 0.78
N HIS A 74 -29.74 0.98 -0.27
CA HIS A 74 -29.44 0.04 -1.34
C HIS A 74 -29.36 0.77 -2.68
N ILE A 75 -28.19 0.76 -3.30
CA ILE A 75 -27.95 1.36 -4.62
C ILE A 75 -27.96 0.24 -5.66
N LYS A 76 -29.05 0.17 -6.43
CA LYS A 76 -29.30 -0.88 -7.44
C LYS A 76 -29.37 -0.37 -8.87
N THR A 77 -29.39 0.95 -9.06
CA THR A 77 -29.45 1.58 -10.39
C THR A 77 -28.03 1.84 -10.88
N ASN A 78 -27.70 1.32 -12.07
CA ASN A 78 -26.40 1.53 -12.71
C ASN A 78 -26.25 2.95 -13.25
N ASN A 79 -25.01 3.40 -13.42
CA ASN A 79 -24.67 4.67 -14.07
C ASN A 79 -25.26 5.91 -13.38
N ILE A 80 -25.22 5.99 -12.05
CA ILE A 80 -25.73 7.14 -11.30
C ILE A 80 -24.64 7.79 -10.44
N VAL A 81 -24.87 9.06 -10.10
CA VAL A 81 -24.06 9.79 -9.13
C VAL A 81 -24.88 10.02 -7.87
N VAL A 82 -24.35 9.62 -6.72
CA VAL A 82 -24.91 9.89 -5.39
C VAL A 82 -23.93 10.82 -4.67
N GLU A 83 -24.34 12.08 -4.51
CA GLU A 83 -23.49 13.17 -4.03
C GLU A 83 -24.06 13.78 -2.75
N GLY A 84 -23.27 13.76 -1.69
CA GLY A 84 -23.55 14.45 -0.43
C GLY A 84 -23.06 15.90 -0.48
N ILE A 85 -23.95 16.85 -0.21
CA ILE A 85 -23.67 18.29 -0.13
C ILE A 85 -23.54 18.68 1.34
N ASP A 86 -22.39 19.24 1.72
CA ASP A 86 -22.05 19.58 3.10
C ASP A 86 -22.08 18.39 4.08
N ARG A 87 -21.65 17.22 3.59
CA ARG A 87 -21.45 15.98 4.38
C ARG A 87 -22.69 15.51 5.14
N PRO A 88 -23.79 15.16 4.45
CA PRO A 88 -24.93 14.48 5.07
C PRO A 88 -24.51 13.15 5.69
N THR A 89 -25.24 12.74 6.72
CA THR A 89 -25.01 11.48 7.43
C THR A 89 -26.00 10.42 6.95
N ILE A 90 -25.49 9.27 6.50
CA ILE A 90 -26.25 8.02 6.39
C ILE A 90 -26.02 7.24 7.67
N GLN A 91 -27.09 7.10 8.46
CA GLN A 91 -27.10 6.39 9.73
C GLN A 91 -27.82 5.04 9.54
N GLY A 92 -27.02 3.98 9.37
CA GLY A 92 -27.51 2.61 9.28
C GLY A 92 -28.13 2.12 10.60
N GLU A 93 -28.78 0.96 10.53
CA GLU A 93 -29.61 0.41 11.62
C GLU A 93 -28.82 -0.44 12.64
N THR A 94 -27.49 -0.45 12.57
CA THR A 94 -26.60 -1.32 13.38
C THR A 94 -26.78 -2.83 13.18
N SER A 95 -27.65 -3.21 12.25
CA SER A 95 -27.84 -4.55 11.70
C SER A 95 -27.85 -4.45 10.18
N GLY A 96 -27.04 -5.25 9.50
CA GLY A 96 -26.81 -5.11 8.06
C GLY A 96 -25.81 -3.99 7.74
N SER A 97 -25.54 -3.80 6.45
CA SER A 97 -24.64 -2.73 5.99
C SER A 97 -25.38 -1.40 5.83
N ALA A 98 -24.74 -0.28 6.19
CA ALA A 98 -25.36 1.04 6.10
C ALA A 98 -25.63 1.46 4.65
N VAL A 99 -24.70 1.15 3.74
CA VAL A 99 -24.87 1.28 2.29
C VAL A 99 -24.51 -0.04 1.63
N THR A 100 -25.40 -0.58 0.80
CA THR A 100 -25.14 -1.73 -0.08
C THR A 100 -25.15 -1.28 -1.53
N LEU A 101 -24.04 -1.45 -2.22
CA LEU A 101 -23.84 -1.10 -3.61
C LEU A 101 -23.88 -2.38 -4.48
N GLU A 102 -24.96 -2.53 -5.24
CA GLU A 102 -25.28 -3.70 -6.08
C GLU A 102 -25.35 -3.33 -7.57
N ALA A 103 -24.76 -2.19 -7.94
CA ALA A 103 -24.88 -1.58 -9.25
C ALA A 103 -23.51 -1.16 -9.81
N ASP A 104 -23.42 -1.11 -11.14
CA ASP A 104 -22.20 -0.77 -11.87
C ASP A 104 -22.14 0.72 -12.20
N ASN A 105 -20.91 1.23 -12.35
CA ASN A 105 -20.61 2.63 -12.72
C ASN A 105 -21.34 3.65 -11.82
N VAL A 106 -21.32 3.41 -10.51
CA VAL A 106 -21.87 4.32 -9.52
C VAL A 106 -20.76 5.20 -8.95
N THR A 107 -21.01 6.50 -8.84
CA THR A 107 -20.19 7.40 -8.02
C THR A 107 -20.90 7.66 -6.69
N LEU A 108 -20.27 7.33 -5.56
CA LEU A 108 -20.76 7.65 -4.22
C LEU A 108 -19.74 8.56 -3.51
N LYS A 109 -20.15 9.81 -3.23
CA LYS A 109 -19.22 10.79 -2.66
C LYS A 109 -19.80 11.76 -1.64
N GLY A 110 -18.96 12.20 -0.73
CA GLY A 110 -19.25 13.32 0.18
C GLY A 110 -20.15 12.99 1.37
N PHE A 111 -20.19 11.74 1.84
CA PHE A 111 -21.05 11.34 2.97
C PHE A 111 -20.26 11.12 4.27
N LEU A 112 -20.93 11.29 5.40
CA LEU A 112 -20.59 10.60 6.64
C LEU A 112 -21.44 9.32 6.72
N ILE A 113 -20.82 8.15 6.91
CA ILE A 113 -21.52 6.86 6.92
C ILE A 113 -21.21 6.14 8.23
N ARG A 114 -22.26 5.81 8.99
CA ARG A 114 -22.17 5.15 10.29
C ARG A 114 -23.23 4.06 10.44
N GLY A 115 -23.08 3.23 11.47
CA GLY A 115 -24.09 2.23 11.84
C GLY A 115 -24.15 1.02 10.91
N GLY A 116 -23.11 0.77 10.10
CA GLY A 116 -22.90 -0.53 9.46
C GLY A 116 -22.61 -1.58 10.53
N GLY A 117 -23.44 -2.62 10.59
CA GLY A 117 -23.73 -3.46 11.76
C GLY A 117 -22.58 -4.13 12.50
N ARG A 118 -22.81 -5.31 13.05
CA ARG A 118 -21.85 -5.99 13.97
C ARG A 118 -21.67 -7.47 13.67
N ASP A 119 -22.32 -7.97 12.64
CA ASP A 119 -22.28 -9.39 12.30
C ASP A 119 -21.10 -9.69 11.36
N LEU A 120 -20.02 -10.25 11.93
CA LEU A 120 -18.86 -10.72 11.19
C LEU A 120 -19.20 -11.85 10.20
N LEU A 121 -20.25 -12.63 10.44
CA LEU A 121 -20.65 -13.73 9.55
C LEU A 121 -21.42 -13.23 8.34
N LYS A 122 -21.99 -12.02 8.40
CA LYS A 122 -22.71 -11.37 7.31
C LYS A 122 -21.90 -10.28 6.61
N ASP A 123 -20.66 -10.07 7.06
CA ASP A 123 -19.77 -9.02 6.57
C ASP A 123 -20.46 -7.65 6.57
N ASP A 124 -21.06 -7.27 7.70
CA ASP A 124 -21.69 -5.96 7.85
C ASP A 124 -20.66 -4.83 7.66
N ALA A 125 -20.98 -3.82 6.85
CA ALA A 125 -20.05 -2.75 6.52
C ALA A 125 -20.72 -1.37 6.50
N GLY A 126 -19.89 -0.32 6.57
CA GLY A 126 -20.35 1.04 6.23
C GLY A 126 -20.78 1.09 4.76
N ILE A 127 -19.93 0.61 3.86
CA ILE A 127 -20.25 0.40 2.45
C ILE A 127 -19.91 -1.04 2.04
N LYS A 128 -20.90 -1.80 1.62
CA LYS A 128 -20.72 -3.15 1.08
C LYS A 128 -20.96 -3.16 -0.42
N PHE A 129 -19.97 -3.59 -1.20
CA PHE A 129 -20.10 -3.84 -2.62
C PHE A 129 -20.49 -5.30 -2.83
N VAL A 130 -21.46 -5.55 -3.70
CA VAL A 130 -21.91 -6.89 -4.07
C VAL A 130 -21.90 -6.99 -5.58
N LYS A 131 -20.84 -7.59 -6.13
CA LYS A 131 -20.66 -7.79 -7.59
C LYS A 131 -20.69 -6.50 -8.42
N ALA A 132 -20.47 -5.35 -7.79
CA ALA A 132 -20.47 -4.04 -8.42
C ALA A 132 -19.16 -3.79 -9.18
N LYS A 133 -19.26 -3.13 -10.33
CA LYS A 133 -18.12 -2.85 -11.22
C LYS A 133 -17.96 -1.38 -11.51
N GLU A 134 -16.72 -0.97 -11.76
CA GLU A 134 -16.39 0.37 -12.28
C GLU A 134 -16.94 1.52 -11.41
N CYS A 135 -17.11 1.27 -10.10
CA CYS A 135 -17.66 2.26 -9.18
C CYS A 135 -16.57 3.16 -8.61
N LEU A 136 -16.90 4.43 -8.37
CA LEU A 136 -16.05 5.41 -7.70
C LEU A 136 -16.63 5.72 -6.32
N VAL A 137 -15.90 5.39 -5.26
CA VAL A 137 -16.26 5.75 -3.88
C VAL A 137 -15.22 6.71 -3.34
N THR A 138 -15.60 7.98 -3.19
CA THR A 138 -14.63 9.04 -2.90
C THR A 138 -15.11 10.09 -1.90
N GLU A 139 -14.19 10.70 -1.15
CA GLU A 139 -14.48 11.83 -0.25
C GLU A 139 -15.50 11.50 0.86
N ASN A 140 -15.64 10.22 1.22
CA ASN A 140 -16.52 9.80 2.30
C ASN A 140 -15.76 9.69 3.63
N ARG A 141 -16.49 9.86 4.74
CA ARG A 141 -16.01 9.57 6.09
C ARG A 141 -16.81 8.41 6.67
N LEU A 142 -16.13 7.37 7.09
CA LEU A 142 -16.74 6.15 7.61
C LEU A 142 -16.31 5.97 9.06
N GLU A 143 -17.28 5.87 9.97
CA GLU A 143 -17.05 5.75 11.41
C GLU A 143 -18.03 4.77 12.04
N ASP A 144 -17.60 4.11 13.12
CA ASP A 144 -18.45 3.17 13.90
C ASP A 144 -19.13 2.08 13.05
N ASN A 145 -18.43 1.61 12.02
CA ASN A 145 -18.85 0.48 11.19
C ASN A 145 -18.02 -0.76 11.56
N LEU A 146 -18.57 -1.96 11.39
CA LEU A 146 -17.79 -3.20 11.58
C LEU A 146 -16.63 -3.24 10.59
N TYR A 147 -16.93 -3.40 9.30
CA TYR A 147 -16.00 -3.08 8.22
C TYR A 147 -16.23 -1.64 7.76
N GLY A 148 -15.19 -0.89 7.46
CA GLY A 148 -15.36 0.41 6.80
C GLY A 148 -15.99 0.19 5.42
N MET A 149 -15.27 -0.50 4.55
CA MET A 149 -15.76 -0.96 3.26
C MET A 149 -15.49 -2.44 3.06
N TYR A 150 -16.46 -3.16 2.50
CA TYR A 150 -16.33 -4.58 2.15
C TYR A 150 -16.64 -4.80 0.67
N LEU A 151 -15.64 -5.22 -0.09
CA LEU A 151 -15.76 -5.52 -1.51
C LEU A 151 -15.93 -7.02 -1.70
N SER A 152 -17.15 -7.44 -2.04
CA SER A 152 -17.46 -8.82 -2.38
C SER A 152 -17.63 -8.94 -3.89
N GLN A 153 -16.67 -9.59 -4.55
CA GLN A 153 -16.68 -9.82 -5.99
C GLN A 153 -16.80 -8.53 -6.82
N ALA A 154 -16.25 -7.42 -6.31
CA ALA A 154 -16.28 -6.13 -6.97
C ALA A 154 -15.06 -5.98 -7.89
N GLU A 155 -15.23 -5.37 -9.06
CA GLU A 155 -14.17 -5.30 -10.08
C GLU A 155 -13.98 -3.89 -10.60
N LYS A 156 -12.71 -3.50 -10.82
CA LYS A 156 -12.36 -2.21 -11.47
C LYS A 156 -12.92 -0.97 -10.75
N CYS A 157 -13.22 -1.08 -9.46
CA CYS A 157 -13.66 0.05 -8.66
C CYS A 157 -12.46 0.89 -8.20
N VAL A 158 -12.72 2.18 -7.97
CA VAL A 158 -11.77 3.14 -7.43
C VAL A 158 -12.29 3.62 -6.08
N ILE A 159 -11.53 3.36 -5.03
CA ILE A 159 -11.82 3.77 -3.65
C ILE A 159 -10.76 4.78 -3.27
N THR A 160 -11.13 6.07 -3.22
CA THR A 160 -10.12 7.11 -3.04
C THR A 160 -10.53 8.28 -2.16
N ASN A 161 -9.56 8.95 -1.51
CA ASN A 161 -9.80 10.12 -0.68
C ASN A 161 -10.84 9.91 0.44
N ASN A 162 -10.98 8.68 0.95
CA ASN A 162 -11.88 8.40 2.06
C ASN A 162 -11.13 8.43 3.40
N VAL A 163 -11.85 8.79 4.47
CA VAL A 163 -11.36 8.73 5.84
C VAL A 163 -12.12 7.64 6.58
N ILE A 164 -11.44 6.60 7.04
CA ILE A 164 -12.04 5.46 7.74
C ILE A 164 -11.50 5.42 9.17
N ARG A 165 -12.40 5.42 10.15
CA ARG A 165 -12.08 5.22 11.56
C ARG A 165 -12.88 4.04 12.11
N GLY A 166 -12.17 2.98 12.48
CA GLY A 166 -12.77 1.80 13.06
C GLY A 166 -13.22 1.99 14.50
N ARG A 167 -13.65 0.90 15.14
CA ARG A 167 -14.18 0.90 16.52
C ARG A 167 -13.07 0.78 17.55
N LYS A 168 -12.36 1.89 17.79
CA LYS A 168 -11.21 1.98 18.71
C LYS A 168 -11.43 1.39 20.11
N HIS A 169 -12.66 1.39 20.61
CA HIS A 169 -12.98 0.97 21.98
C HIS A 169 -13.45 -0.50 22.09
N GLU A 170 -13.58 -1.22 20.98
CA GLU A 170 -13.86 -2.66 20.99
C GLU A 170 -12.56 -3.47 21.07
N PHE A 171 -12.63 -4.71 21.55
CA PHE A 171 -11.51 -5.65 21.43
C PHE A 171 -11.12 -5.84 19.96
N GLU A 172 -9.82 -5.97 19.67
CA GLU A 172 -9.28 -6.02 18.31
C GLU A 172 -9.95 -7.09 17.44
N GLU A 173 -10.22 -8.27 18.02
CA GLU A 173 -10.86 -9.41 17.39
C GLU A 173 -12.32 -9.17 16.97
N ASN A 174 -13.00 -8.21 17.61
CA ASN A 174 -14.39 -7.85 17.32
C ASN A 174 -14.50 -6.74 16.27
N ARG A 175 -13.38 -6.10 15.91
CA ARG A 175 -13.33 -5.08 14.88
C ARG A 175 -13.24 -5.73 13.49
N GLY A 176 -13.91 -5.13 12.51
CA GLY A 176 -13.62 -5.43 11.11
C GLY A 176 -12.42 -4.64 10.61
N ASN A 177 -12.07 -4.89 9.35
CA ASN A 177 -10.99 -4.20 8.65
C ASN A 177 -11.47 -2.84 8.11
N GLY A 178 -10.54 -1.92 7.85
CA GLY A 178 -10.86 -0.63 7.24
C GLY A 178 -11.45 -0.80 5.85
N ILE A 179 -10.67 -1.41 4.95
CA ILE A 179 -11.14 -1.87 3.63
C ILE A 179 -10.83 -3.36 3.51
N HIS A 180 -11.83 -4.16 3.17
CA HIS A 180 -11.71 -5.60 2.95
C HIS A 180 -12.07 -5.91 1.50
N THR A 181 -11.24 -6.67 0.78
CA THR A 181 -11.58 -7.23 -0.52
C THR A 181 -11.61 -8.76 -0.49
N TRP A 182 -12.63 -9.33 -1.10
CA TRP A 182 -12.81 -10.76 -1.27
C TRP A 182 -13.18 -11.06 -2.72
N ASP A 183 -12.36 -11.86 -3.40
CA ASP A 183 -12.54 -12.24 -4.82
C ASP A 183 -12.79 -11.03 -5.74
N SER A 184 -12.08 -9.92 -5.50
CA SER A 184 -12.38 -8.60 -6.06
C SER A 184 -11.17 -8.05 -6.83
N PRO A 185 -10.95 -8.46 -8.09
CA PRO A 185 -9.75 -8.09 -8.84
C PRO A 185 -9.82 -6.70 -9.49
N PHE A 186 -8.66 -6.21 -9.92
CA PHE A 186 -8.50 -4.95 -10.71
C PHE A 186 -8.93 -3.67 -9.99
N ASN A 187 -9.09 -3.69 -8.67
CA ASN A 187 -9.49 -2.51 -7.91
C ASN A 187 -8.30 -1.58 -7.63
N ARG A 188 -8.59 -0.28 -7.53
CA ARG A 188 -7.65 0.77 -7.13
C ARG A 188 -8.07 1.33 -5.78
N ILE A 189 -7.21 1.21 -4.78
CA ILE A 189 -7.45 1.75 -3.43
C ILE A 189 -6.37 2.80 -3.18
N GLU A 190 -6.74 4.08 -3.23
CA GLU A 190 -5.77 5.16 -3.36
C GLU A 190 -6.05 6.36 -2.45
N HIS A 191 -5.05 6.98 -1.84
CA HIS A 191 -5.22 8.22 -1.06
C HIS A 191 -6.25 8.13 0.10
N ASN A 192 -6.44 6.96 0.68
CA ASN A 192 -7.31 6.80 1.85
C ASN A 192 -6.53 6.98 3.15
N ASP A 193 -7.17 7.54 4.17
CA ASP A 193 -6.65 7.64 5.54
C ASP A 193 -7.45 6.67 6.43
N ILE A 194 -6.80 5.62 6.92
CA ILE A 194 -7.45 4.50 7.63
C ILE A 194 -6.79 4.31 9.00
N ALA A 195 -7.61 4.28 10.05
CA ALA A 195 -7.13 4.03 11.41
C ALA A 195 -8.16 3.32 12.29
N ASP A 196 -7.68 2.81 13.43
CA ASP A 196 -8.49 2.22 14.51
C ASP A 196 -9.37 1.00 14.10
N ALA A 197 -9.09 0.41 12.93
CA ALA A 197 -9.65 -0.86 12.47
C ALA A 197 -8.82 -2.05 12.99
N ARG A 198 -9.27 -3.29 12.75
CA ARG A 198 -8.45 -4.48 13.02
C ARG A 198 -7.23 -4.51 12.11
N ASP A 199 -7.45 -4.72 10.82
CA ASP A 199 -6.45 -4.50 9.77
C ASP A 199 -6.88 -3.28 8.95
N GLY A 200 -5.93 -2.53 8.41
CA GLY A 200 -6.22 -1.34 7.63
C GLY A 200 -6.83 -1.68 6.27
N ILE A 201 -6.02 -2.29 5.40
CA ILE A 201 -6.47 -2.80 4.10
C ILE A 201 -6.16 -4.30 4.02
N TYR A 202 -7.20 -5.11 3.88
CA TYR A 202 -7.12 -6.56 3.79
C TYR A 202 -7.55 -7.02 2.39
N ILE A 203 -6.65 -7.67 1.67
CA ILE A 203 -6.83 -8.11 0.29
C ILE A 203 -6.80 -9.64 0.24
N SER A 204 -7.93 -10.27 -0.09
CA SER A 204 -8.03 -11.73 -0.18
C SER A 204 -8.59 -12.20 -1.51
N PHE A 205 -7.92 -13.19 -2.12
CA PHE A 205 -8.26 -13.74 -3.43
C PHE A 205 -8.47 -12.67 -4.52
N SER A 206 -7.79 -11.54 -4.40
CA SER A 206 -8.03 -10.34 -5.21
C SER A 206 -6.75 -10.01 -5.98
N HIS A 207 -6.79 -10.16 -7.30
CA HIS A 207 -5.62 -10.06 -8.17
C HIS A 207 -5.57 -8.72 -8.91
N ASN A 208 -4.39 -8.32 -9.39
CA ASN A 208 -4.22 -7.14 -10.26
C ASN A 208 -4.75 -5.83 -9.67
N CYS A 209 -4.79 -5.71 -8.35
CA CYS A 209 -5.17 -4.51 -7.63
C CYS A 209 -3.95 -3.59 -7.41
N THR A 210 -4.23 -2.29 -7.38
CA THR A 210 -3.24 -1.24 -7.08
C THR A 210 -3.62 -0.57 -5.77
N ILE A 211 -2.71 -0.59 -4.79
CA ILE A 211 -2.87 0.06 -3.49
C ILE A 211 -1.85 1.19 -3.40
N ASP A 212 -2.27 2.43 -3.60
CA ASP A 212 -1.35 3.54 -3.79
C ASP A 212 -1.59 4.71 -2.83
N SER A 213 -0.51 5.28 -2.27
CA SER A 213 -0.58 6.55 -1.55
C SER A 213 -1.58 6.59 -0.38
N ASN A 214 -1.88 5.44 0.26
CA ASN A 214 -2.75 5.39 1.43
C ASN A 214 -1.95 5.63 2.71
N LYS A 215 -2.61 6.23 3.71
CA LYS A 215 -2.08 6.33 5.07
C LYS A 215 -2.84 5.37 5.96
N VAL A 216 -2.13 4.41 6.57
CA VAL A 216 -2.72 3.43 7.48
C VAL A 216 -1.97 3.44 8.80
N HIS A 217 -2.69 3.65 9.91
CA HIS A 217 -2.08 3.76 11.22
C HIS A 217 -2.93 3.24 12.38
N GLY A 218 -2.28 2.76 13.44
CA GLY A 218 -2.97 2.27 14.64
C GLY A 218 -3.80 1.01 14.40
N THR A 219 -3.38 0.14 13.48
CA THR A 219 -4.01 -1.16 13.20
C THR A 219 -3.07 -2.32 13.54
N ARG A 220 -3.58 -3.56 13.50
CA ARG A 220 -2.73 -4.75 13.60
C ARG A 220 -1.84 -4.87 12.37
N TYR A 221 -2.43 -5.02 11.18
CA TYR A 221 -1.71 -4.95 9.91
C TYR A 221 -2.10 -3.68 9.15
N GLY A 222 -1.11 -2.93 8.68
CA GLY A 222 -1.37 -1.80 7.79
C GLY A 222 -1.94 -2.28 6.45
N LEU A 223 -1.19 -3.15 5.78
CA LEU A 223 -1.64 -3.94 4.62
C LEU A 223 -1.57 -5.44 4.93
N HIS A 224 -2.59 -6.18 4.53
CA HIS A 224 -2.65 -7.63 4.73
C HIS A 224 -3.12 -8.30 3.43
N TYR A 225 -2.25 -9.05 2.78
CA TYR A 225 -2.57 -9.84 1.59
C TYR A 225 -2.67 -11.32 1.90
N MET A 226 -3.68 -11.98 1.34
CA MET A 226 -3.90 -13.43 1.41
C MET A 226 -4.26 -13.95 0.01
N TYR A 227 -3.49 -14.90 -0.52
CA TYR A 227 -3.81 -15.62 -1.78
C TYR A 227 -4.03 -14.69 -2.99
N SER A 228 -3.25 -13.61 -3.08
CA SER A 228 -3.55 -12.49 -3.97
C SER A 228 -2.32 -12.10 -4.80
N ASN A 229 -2.24 -12.62 -6.02
CA ASN A 229 -1.15 -12.41 -6.99
C ASN A 229 -1.27 -11.14 -7.83
N ASP A 230 -0.17 -10.76 -8.48
CA ASP A 230 -0.10 -9.70 -9.50
C ASP A 230 -0.51 -8.32 -8.99
N ASN A 231 -0.36 -8.06 -7.70
CA ASN A 231 -0.73 -6.78 -7.11
C ASN A 231 0.49 -5.86 -6.93
N SER A 232 0.23 -4.56 -6.95
CA SER A 232 1.19 -3.54 -6.57
C SER A 232 0.70 -2.76 -5.36
N PHE A 233 1.62 -2.45 -4.44
CA PHE A 233 1.39 -1.42 -3.46
C PHE A 233 2.57 -0.45 -3.40
N SER A 234 2.26 0.82 -3.57
CA SER A 234 3.26 1.88 -3.71
C SER A 234 2.92 3.13 -2.92
N TYR A 235 3.97 3.80 -2.44
CA TYR A 235 3.85 5.10 -1.79
C TYR A 235 2.91 5.15 -0.58
N ASN A 236 2.58 4.00 0.02
CA ASN A 236 1.75 3.94 1.21
C ASN A 236 2.57 4.30 2.45
N THR A 237 1.94 4.99 3.38
CA THR A 237 2.49 5.32 4.71
C THR A 237 1.85 4.41 5.75
N LEU A 238 2.59 3.40 6.19
CA LEU A 238 2.15 2.32 7.07
C LEU A 238 2.88 2.45 8.41
N ILE A 239 2.29 3.22 9.33
CA ILE A 239 2.96 3.71 10.54
C ILE A 239 2.20 3.38 11.82
N ASP A 240 2.91 3.19 12.92
CA ASP A 240 2.31 2.94 14.24
C ASP A 240 1.30 1.76 14.24
N ASN A 241 1.56 0.74 13.42
CA ASN A 241 0.79 -0.50 13.41
C ASN A 241 1.55 -1.59 14.20
N VAL A 242 0.92 -2.73 14.48
CA VAL A 242 1.69 -3.89 14.95
C VAL A 242 2.65 -4.35 13.86
N ALA A 243 2.17 -4.43 12.62
CA ALA A 243 2.99 -4.70 11.45
C ALA A 243 2.57 -3.81 10.26
N GLY A 244 3.58 -3.36 9.50
CA GLY A 244 3.38 -2.46 8.37
C GLY A 244 2.64 -3.15 7.22
N ALA A 245 3.26 -4.17 6.61
CA ALA A 245 2.59 -5.07 5.68
C ALA A 245 2.88 -6.55 5.96
N ALA A 246 1.85 -7.38 5.84
CA ALA A 246 1.94 -8.84 5.80
C ALA A 246 1.50 -9.33 4.41
N VAL A 247 2.43 -9.82 3.61
CA VAL A 247 2.15 -10.38 2.29
C VAL A 247 2.23 -11.89 2.34
N MET A 248 1.09 -12.56 2.15
CA MET A 248 0.97 -13.99 2.39
C MET A 248 0.40 -14.71 1.18
N TYR A 249 1.06 -15.80 0.77
CA TYR A 249 0.64 -16.69 -0.31
C TYR A 249 0.43 -15.96 -1.64
N ALA A 250 1.43 -15.22 -2.09
CA ALA A 250 1.32 -14.32 -3.24
C ALA A 250 2.49 -14.45 -4.22
N LYS A 251 2.25 -14.12 -5.49
CA LYS A 251 3.27 -14.16 -6.55
C LYS A 251 3.22 -12.90 -7.40
N ARG A 252 4.37 -12.52 -7.96
CA ARG A 252 4.51 -11.38 -8.88
C ARG A 252 4.00 -10.08 -8.29
N MET A 253 4.40 -9.84 -7.05
CA MET A 253 4.04 -8.64 -6.32
C MET A 253 5.08 -7.55 -6.51
N LYS A 254 4.64 -6.28 -6.42
CA LYS A 254 5.52 -5.12 -6.50
C LYS A 254 5.31 -4.19 -5.31
N PHE A 255 6.34 -3.99 -4.51
CA PHE A 255 6.33 -3.15 -3.31
C PHE A 255 7.30 -1.99 -3.52
N SER A 256 6.81 -0.77 -3.75
CA SER A 256 7.72 0.33 -4.07
C SER A 256 7.42 1.68 -3.45
N GLY A 257 8.44 2.36 -2.91
CA GLY A 257 8.29 3.72 -2.41
C GLY A 257 7.47 3.83 -1.12
N ASN A 258 7.19 2.73 -0.43
CA ASN A 258 6.39 2.74 0.79
C ASN A 258 7.22 3.17 2.01
N VAL A 259 6.53 3.70 3.01
CA VAL A 259 7.07 3.99 4.34
C VAL A 259 6.51 2.97 5.33
N PHE A 260 7.40 2.19 5.94
CA PHE A 260 7.11 1.30 7.05
C PHE A 260 7.83 1.84 8.28
N ALA A 261 7.11 2.51 9.17
CA ALA A 261 7.72 3.16 10.33
C ALA A 261 7.03 2.87 11.65
N HIS A 262 7.83 2.71 12.72
CA HIS A 262 7.32 2.56 14.07
C HIS A 262 6.35 1.38 14.25
N ASN A 263 6.49 0.32 13.43
CA ASN A 263 5.65 -0.86 13.59
C ASN A 263 6.21 -1.77 14.70
N ARG A 264 5.46 -1.85 15.80
CA ARG A 264 5.92 -2.37 17.09
C ARG A 264 4.82 -3.21 17.75
N GLY A 265 5.20 -4.33 18.37
CA GLY A 265 4.26 -5.25 19.03
C GLY A 265 4.71 -6.70 19.02
N PHE A 266 3.83 -7.62 19.43
CA PHE A 266 4.10 -9.05 19.40
C PHE A 266 4.08 -9.56 17.96
N ARG A 267 5.20 -10.12 17.48
CA ARG A 267 5.41 -10.52 16.07
C ARG A 267 5.22 -9.34 15.09
N ALA A 268 5.93 -8.24 15.37
CA ALA A 268 5.90 -7.01 14.58
C ALA A 268 6.99 -6.97 13.51
N TYR A 269 6.64 -6.47 12.32
CA TYR A 269 7.55 -6.30 11.19
C TYR A 269 7.17 -5.07 10.36
N GLY A 270 8.15 -4.44 9.72
CA GLY A 270 7.92 -3.43 8.68
C GLY A 270 7.21 -4.09 7.51
N VAL A 271 7.83 -5.13 6.93
CA VAL A 271 7.22 -5.95 5.88
C VAL A 271 7.58 -7.43 6.01
N LEU A 272 6.55 -8.28 5.89
CA LEU A 272 6.63 -9.74 5.91
C LEU A 272 6.32 -10.32 4.54
N TRP A 273 7.16 -11.26 4.10
CA TRP A 273 6.88 -12.25 3.06
C TRP A 273 6.57 -13.57 3.75
N GLN A 274 5.39 -14.12 3.53
CA GLN A 274 5.05 -15.49 3.90
C GLN A 274 4.59 -16.27 2.66
N ASP A 275 5.41 -17.19 2.16
CA ASP A 275 5.18 -17.90 0.88
C ASP A 275 4.92 -16.92 -0.27
N VAL A 276 5.89 -16.03 -0.49
CA VAL A 276 5.86 -15.03 -1.56
C VAL A 276 6.93 -15.33 -2.59
N ARG A 277 6.56 -15.36 -3.88
CA ARG A 277 7.49 -15.73 -4.96
C ARG A 277 7.54 -14.69 -6.09
N HIS A 278 8.67 -14.63 -6.80
CA HIS A 278 8.84 -13.83 -8.03
C HIS A 278 8.42 -12.37 -7.87
N SER A 279 8.78 -11.74 -6.76
CA SER A 279 8.28 -10.41 -6.40
C SER A 279 9.42 -9.42 -6.20
N ASP A 280 9.14 -8.13 -6.41
CA ASP A 280 10.12 -7.04 -6.31
C ASP A 280 9.76 -6.09 -5.17
N CYS A 281 10.75 -5.76 -4.35
CA CYS A 281 10.64 -4.82 -3.23
C CYS A 281 11.74 -3.78 -3.29
N PHE A 282 11.39 -2.54 -3.58
CA PHE A 282 12.40 -1.52 -3.84
C PHE A 282 12.01 -0.08 -3.53
N ASP A 283 13.00 0.79 -3.35
CA ASP A 283 12.79 2.21 -3.04
C ASP A 283 11.95 2.46 -1.77
N ASN A 284 11.81 1.49 -0.87
CA ASN A 284 11.05 1.65 0.37
C ASN A 284 11.92 2.24 1.51
N LEU A 285 11.27 2.99 2.40
CA LEU A 285 11.82 3.43 3.68
C LEU A 285 11.30 2.51 4.78
N ILE A 286 12.21 1.77 5.43
CA ILE A 286 11.90 0.79 6.47
C ILE A 286 12.65 1.22 7.73
N PHE A 287 11.94 1.92 8.61
CA PHE A 287 12.53 2.67 9.71
C PHE A 287 11.93 2.33 11.08
N ASP A 288 12.76 2.11 12.09
CA ASP A 288 12.33 1.99 13.49
C ASP A 288 11.24 0.93 13.76
N ASN A 289 11.30 -0.18 13.02
CA ASN A 289 10.43 -1.34 13.25
C ASN A 289 11.12 -2.36 14.17
N THR A 290 10.32 -3.25 14.77
CA THR A 290 10.88 -4.39 15.54
C THR A 290 11.71 -5.31 14.64
N ILE A 291 11.18 -5.61 13.45
CA ILE A 291 11.90 -6.31 12.38
C ILE A 291 11.67 -5.49 11.11
N GLY A 292 12.72 -5.13 10.36
CA GLY A 292 12.56 -4.39 9.10
C GLY A 292 11.95 -5.27 8.02
N LEU A 293 12.73 -6.26 7.57
CA LEU A 293 12.38 -7.23 6.54
C LEU A 293 12.22 -8.63 7.15
N HIS A 294 11.14 -9.35 6.87
CA HIS A 294 10.94 -10.72 7.37
C HIS A 294 10.60 -11.68 6.23
N PHE A 295 11.45 -12.67 5.97
CA PHE A 295 11.27 -13.66 4.91
C PHE A 295 10.95 -15.02 5.53
N ASP A 296 9.72 -15.48 5.32
CA ASP A 296 9.24 -16.82 5.64
C ASP A 296 8.77 -17.49 4.35
N GLN A 297 9.44 -18.56 3.92
CA GLN A 297 9.16 -19.27 2.67
C GLN A 297 9.18 -18.36 1.43
N ALA A 298 9.90 -17.24 1.47
CA ALA A 298 10.04 -16.32 0.36
C ALA A 298 11.03 -16.88 -0.67
N GLY A 299 10.77 -16.69 -1.96
CA GLY A 299 11.73 -17.15 -2.95
C GLY A 299 11.67 -16.54 -4.34
N MET A 300 12.83 -16.47 -4.98
CA MET A 300 12.97 -15.82 -6.29
C MET A 300 12.50 -14.35 -6.25
N CYS A 301 12.63 -13.69 -5.09
CA CYS A 301 12.30 -12.27 -4.92
C CYS A 301 13.55 -11.41 -5.06
N ASN A 302 13.38 -10.19 -5.57
CA ASN A 302 14.41 -9.16 -5.56
C ASN A 302 14.08 -8.11 -4.50
N VAL A 303 15.07 -7.77 -3.68
CA VAL A 303 14.96 -6.69 -2.69
C VAL A 303 16.10 -5.73 -2.93
N TYR A 304 15.81 -4.51 -3.40
CA TYR A 304 16.84 -3.60 -3.84
C TYR A 304 16.52 -2.13 -3.64
N LYS A 305 17.54 -1.29 -3.49
CA LYS A 305 17.36 0.18 -3.32
C LYS A 305 16.42 0.55 -2.17
N ASN A 306 16.33 -0.26 -1.12
CA ASN A 306 15.59 0.11 0.09
C ASN A 306 16.53 0.80 1.10
N LEU A 307 15.97 1.69 1.90
CA LEU A 307 16.64 2.24 3.08
C LEU A 307 16.09 1.55 4.33
N VAL A 308 16.90 0.65 4.90
CA VAL A 308 16.58 -0.14 6.10
C VAL A 308 17.40 0.41 7.26
N ILE A 309 16.75 1.19 8.12
CA ILE A 309 17.43 2.04 9.09
C ILE A 309 16.83 1.95 10.49
N SER A 310 17.70 1.83 11.51
CA SER A 310 17.31 1.90 12.92
C SER A 310 16.20 0.92 13.36
N ASN A 311 16.06 -0.21 12.67
CA ASN A 311 15.20 -1.30 13.12
C ASN A 311 15.92 -2.09 14.23
N ASP A 312 15.17 -2.73 15.14
CA ASP A 312 15.79 -3.60 16.16
C ASP A 312 16.49 -4.80 15.48
N VAL A 313 15.90 -5.32 14.41
CA VAL A 313 16.52 -6.28 13.48
C VAL A 313 16.29 -5.79 12.06
N ALA A 314 17.34 -5.61 11.26
CA ALA A 314 17.18 -5.13 9.89
C ALA A 314 16.47 -6.15 9.00
N SER A 315 16.89 -7.41 9.08
CA SER A 315 16.30 -8.50 8.29
C SER A 315 16.34 -9.84 9.05
N ILE A 316 15.26 -10.63 8.91
CA ILE A 316 15.23 -12.03 9.29
C ILE A 316 14.94 -12.84 8.03
N ILE A 317 15.79 -13.82 7.74
CA ILE A 317 15.55 -14.78 6.65
C ILE A 317 15.47 -16.17 7.28
N LEU A 318 14.28 -16.77 7.22
CA LEU A 318 14.07 -18.12 7.70
C LEU A 318 14.65 -19.13 6.72
N GLU A 319 15.02 -20.29 7.25
CA GLU A 319 15.68 -21.37 6.53
C GLU A 319 14.94 -21.78 5.23
N ASN A 320 13.61 -21.73 5.23
CA ASN A 320 12.75 -22.13 4.13
C ASN A 320 12.66 -21.09 2.99
N SER A 321 13.36 -19.96 3.11
CA SER A 321 13.43 -18.92 2.08
C SER A 321 14.65 -19.10 1.17
N GLU A 322 14.45 -19.08 -0.15
CA GLU A 322 15.45 -19.52 -1.12
C GLU A 322 15.51 -18.68 -2.41
N SER A 323 16.68 -18.61 -3.03
CA SER A 323 16.88 -17.96 -4.34
C SER A 323 16.45 -16.49 -4.39
N ASN A 324 16.47 -15.78 -3.26
CA ASN A 324 16.22 -14.35 -3.21
C ASN A 324 17.50 -13.57 -3.54
N THR A 325 17.36 -12.42 -4.19
CA THR A 325 18.50 -11.54 -4.53
C THR A 325 18.32 -10.19 -3.82
N ILE A 326 19.23 -9.87 -2.90
CA ILE A 326 19.17 -8.69 -2.04
C ILE A 326 20.39 -7.81 -2.36
N PHE A 327 20.20 -6.69 -3.05
CA PHE A 327 21.32 -5.90 -3.60
C PHE A 327 21.00 -4.40 -3.62
N GLU A 328 22.02 -3.55 -3.63
CA GLU A 328 21.88 -2.09 -3.66
C GLU A 328 20.98 -1.50 -2.55
N ASN A 329 20.82 -2.18 -1.41
CA ASN A 329 20.09 -1.63 -0.25
C ASN A 329 21.06 -0.89 0.69
N ASN A 330 20.51 0.03 1.48
CA ASN A 330 21.22 0.72 2.54
C ASN A 330 20.79 0.17 3.90
N PHE A 331 21.63 -0.61 4.56
CA PHE A 331 21.45 -1.06 5.93
C PHE A 331 22.24 -0.16 6.88
N ILE A 332 21.53 0.69 7.62
CA ILE A 332 22.15 1.76 8.41
C ILE A 332 21.68 1.71 9.87
N ASN A 333 22.62 1.59 10.81
CA ASN A 333 22.38 1.73 12.25
C ASN A 333 21.20 0.86 12.77
N ASN A 334 20.98 -0.32 12.21
CA ASN A 334 20.07 -1.30 12.81
C ASN A 334 20.78 -1.96 13.99
N LEU A 335 20.01 -2.35 15.02
CA LEU A 335 20.57 -2.89 16.25
C LEU A 335 21.19 -4.29 16.03
N SER A 336 20.53 -5.12 15.24
CA SER A 336 21.06 -6.38 14.68
C SER A 336 20.81 -6.38 13.17
N LEU A 337 21.79 -6.77 12.36
CA LEU A 337 21.72 -6.59 10.90
C LEU A 337 20.93 -7.70 10.22
N LEU A 338 21.34 -8.96 10.40
CA LEU A 338 20.70 -10.11 9.77
C LEU A 338 20.60 -11.25 10.78
N ARG A 339 19.47 -11.96 10.74
CA ARG A 339 19.32 -13.23 11.46
C ARG A 339 18.90 -14.33 10.49
N LEU A 340 19.70 -15.37 10.40
CA LEU A 340 19.46 -16.56 9.59
C LEU A 340 19.03 -17.70 10.51
N ARG A 341 17.72 -17.79 10.77
CA ARG A 341 17.21 -18.89 11.59
C ARG A 341 17.23 -20.19 10.80
N GLY A 342 18.09 -21.13 11.22
CA GLY A 342 18.32 -22.44 10.60
C GLY A 342 19.48 -22.49 9.59
N GLY A 343 20.25 -21.40 9.49
CA GLY A 343 21.40 -21.26 8.59
C GLY A 343 21.00 -21.14 7.12
N THR A 344 21.78 -20.41 6.33
CA THR A 344 21.74 -20.52 4.87
C THR A 344 22.50 -21.76 4.44
N GLN A 345 22.00 -22.97 4.70
CA GLN A 345 22.68 -24.18 4.23
C GLN A 345 23.17 -23.99 2.79
N SER A 346 24.45 -24.30 2.53
CA SER A 346 25.00 -24.33 1.18
C SER A 346 23.99 -25.02 0.26
N GLY A 347 23.39 -24.27 -0.68
CA GLY A 347 22.38 -24.80 -1.60
C GLY A 347 21.02 -24.10 -1.66
N ARG A 348 20.71 -23.11 -0.81
CA ARG A 348 19.45 -22.33 -0.91
C ARG A 348 19.54 -21.04 -1.74
N ASN A 349 20.73 -20.69 -2.24
CA ASN A 349 20.97 -19.67 -3.28
C ASN A 349 20.44 -18.25 -3.01
N ASN A 350 20.28 -17.82 -1.75
CA ASN A 350 20.06 -16.39 -1.47
C ASN A 350 21.37 -15.63 -1.77
N LEU A 351 21.29 -14.60 -2.61
CA LEU A 351 22.42 -13.78 -3.02
C LEU A 351 22.28 -12.38 -2.42
N PHE A 352 23.38 -11.86 -1.88
CA PHE A 352 23.44 -10.49 -1.34
C PHE A 352 24.08 -9.51 -2.32
N TYR A 353 24.09 -9.85 -3.60
CA TYR A 353 24.64 -9.03 -4.66
C TYR A 353 24.00 -9.39 -5.99
N LYS A 354 24.11 -8.49 -6.96
CA LYS A 354 23.73 -8.71 -8.35
C LYS A 354 24.66 -7.93 -9.27
N ASP A 355 25.11 -8.56 -10.35
CA ASP A 355 25.96 -7.92 -11.38
C ASP A 355 27.19 -7.18 -10.80
N GLY A 356 27.86 -7.79 -9.80
CA GLY A 356 29.04 -7.22 -9.14
C GLY A 356 28.75 -6.11 -8.13
N LYS A 357 27.49 -5.88 -7.75
CA LYS A 357 27.09 -4.88 -6.75
C LYS A 357 26.29 -5.50 -5.62
N GLY A 358 26.78 -5.34 -4.40
CA GLY A 358 26.15 -5.78 -3.16
C GLY A 358 25.33 -4.67 -2.52
N ASN A 359 25.30 -4.66 -1.19
CA ASN A 359 24.58 -3.69 -0.38
C ASN A 359 25.54 -2.77 0.37
N TYR A 360 25.04 -1.62 0.81
CA TYR A 360 25.76 -0.74 1.72
C TYR A 360 25.44 -1.12 3.17
N TRP A 361 26.49 -1.36 3.96
CA TRP A 361 26.41 -1.72 5.38
C TRP A 361 27.14 -0.66 6.20
N SER A 362 26.45 0.02 7.13
CA SER A 362 27.04 1.14 7.89
C SER A 362 28.24 0.76 8.77
N ASP A 363 28.37 -0.53 9.10
CA ASP A 363 29.43 -1.12 9.91
C ASP A 363 30.52 -1.83 9.08
N TYR A 364 30.40 -1.86 7.76
CA TYR A 364 31.49 -2.34 6.89
C TYR A 364 32.75 -1.49 7.12
N ARG A 365 33.88 -2.18 7.35
CA ARG A 365 35.21 -1.58 7.61
C ARG A 365 36.28 -2.07 6.64
N GLY A 366 35.87 -2.68 5.53
CA GLY A 366 36.81 -3.09 4.48
C GLY A 366 37.38 -1.89 3.73
N TYR A 367 38.14 -2.19 2.69
CA TYR A 367 38.86 -1.22 1.87
C TYR A 367 38.53 -1.43 0.39
N ASP A 368 38.77 -0.38 -0.39
CA ASP A 368 38.55 -0.30 -1.84
C ASP A 368 39.85 0.27 -2.42
N LEU A 369 40.73 -0.61 -2.89
CA LEU A 369 42.08 -0.30 -3.36
C LEU A 369 42.08 0.16 -4.82
N ASP A 370 41.14 -0.30 -5.63
CA ASP A 370 41.04 0.06 -7.05
C ASP A 370 40.14 1.28 -7.31
N GLY A 371 39.36 1.70 -6.31
CA GLY A 371 38.54 2.91 -6.29
C GLY A 371 37.24 2.78 -7.06
N ASP A 372 36.75 1.56 -7.31
CA ASP A 372 35.53 1.31 -8.08
C ASP A 372 34.22 1.54 -7.28
N GLY A 373 34.34 1.75 -5.96
CA GLY A 373 33.23 1.98 -5.04
C GLY A 373 32.64 0.71 -4.42
N VAL A 374 33.24 -0.45 -4.70
CA VAL A 374 32.96 -1.75 -4.11
C VAL A 374 34.13 -2.14 -3.20
N GLY A 375 33.85 -2.78 -2.07
CA GLY A 375 34.89 -3.24 -1.16
C GLY A 375 35.57 -4.52 -1.67
N ASP A 376 36.91 -4.54 -1.61
CA ASP A 376 37.75 -5.69 -1.99
C ASP A 376 37.64 -6.89 -1.03
N GLN A 377 37.06 -6.65 0.15
CA GLN A 377 36.84 -7.67 1.17
C GLN A 377 35.35 -8.01 1.27
N SER A 378 34.99 -9.29 1.11
CA SER A 378 33.61 -9.75 1.37
C SER A 378 33.13 -9.33 2.76
N TYR A 379 31.86 -8.95 2.85
CA TYR A 379 31.20 -8.68 4.12
C TYR A 379 30.49 -9.93 4.63
N LYS A 380 30.87 -10.39 5.83
CA LYS A 380 30.20 -11.50 6.51
C LYS A 380 28.93 -11.00 7.19
N LEU A 381 27.82 -11.69 6.96
CA LEU A 381 26.49 -11.22 7.37
C LEU A 381 26.07 -11.64 8.79
N GLU A 382 26.78 -12.60 9.38
CA GLU A 382 26.65 -12.94 10.80
C GLU A 382 28.05 -13.14 11.38
N GLY A 383 28.30 -12.54 12.55
CA GLY A 383 29.48 -12.80 13.38
C GLY A 383 29.18 -13.78 14.51
N ILE A 384 30.20 -14.07 15.32
CA ILE A 384 30.06 -14.97 16.49
C ILE A 384 28.97 -14.48 17.46
N PHE A 385 28.91 -13.16 17.69
CA PHE A 385 27.94 -12.59 18.62
C PHE A 385 26.50 -12.72 18.10
N ASP A 386 26.26 -12.50 16.80
CA ASP A 386 24.94 -12.65 16.20
C ASP A 386 24.44 -14.09 16.30
N ALA A 387 25.33 -15.07 16.09
CA ALA A 387 25.01 -16.48 16.24
C ALA A 387 24.64 -16.81 17.71
N LEU A 388 25.39 -16.30 18.68
CA LEU A 388 25.07 -16.47 20.10
C LEU A 388 23.74 -15.78 20.48
N GLU A 389 23.50 -14.56 19.98
CA GLU A 389 22.27 -13.79 20.21
C GLU A 389 21.04 -14.46 19.59
N ALA A 390 21.22 -15.20 18.48
CA ALA A 390 20.15 -15.96 17.85
C ALA A 390 19.64 -17.09 18.76
N ASP A 391 20.54 -17.75 19.48
CA ASP A 391 20.25 -18.84 20.41
C ASP A 391 19.86 -18.35 21.82
N ILE A 392 20.49 -17.25 22.29
CA ILE A 392 20.29 -16.66 23.61
C ILE A 392 19.92 -15.18 23.46
N PRO A 393 18.62 -14.85 23.28
CA PRO A 393 18.17 -13.49 23.02
C PRO A 393 18.53 -12.48 24.12
N GLU A 394 18.74 -12.93 25.36
CA GLU A 394 19.16 -12.11 26.51
C GLU A 394 20.53 -11.46 26.30
N LEU A 395 21.37 -12.02 25.41
CA LEU A 395 22.68 -11.46 25.09
C LEU A 395 22.58 -10.07 24.44
N ARG A 396 21.40 -9.67 23.94
CA ARG A 396 21.11 -8.30 23.49
C ARG A 396 21.48 -7.22 24.50
N LEU A 397 21.42 -7.51 25.80
CA LEU A 397 21.84 -6.58 26.85
C LEU A 397 23.32 -6.17 26.73
N PHE A 398 24.13 -6.98 26.05
CA PHE A 398 25.56 -6.72 25.83
C PHE A 398 25.85 -6.09 24.47
N LEU A 399 24.84 -5.75 23.65
CA LEU A 399 25.06 -5.03 22.40
C LEU A 399 25.81 -3.72 22.66
N PHE A 400 26.81 -3.44 21.83
CA PHE A 400 27.74 -2.31 21.98
C PHE A 400 28.58 -2.31 23.27
N SER A 401 28.64 -3.43 24.00
CA SER A 401 29.52 -3.56 25.15
C SER A 401 30.98 -3.83 24.74
N PRO A 402 31.95 -3.59 25.64
CA PRO A 402 33.33 -4.00 25.42
C PRO A 402 33.51 -5.50 25.13
N LEU A 403 32.58 -6.35 25.60
CA LEU A 403 32.59 -7.79 25.31
C LEU A 403 32.35 -8.06 23.82
N THR A 404 31.31 -7.44 23.23
CA THR A 404 31.01 -7.59 21.81
C THR A 404 32.17 -7.07 20.95
N ALA A 405 32.74 -5.92 21.29
CA ALA A 405 33.91 -5.38 20.60
C ALA A 405 35.14 -6.31 20.69
N ALA A 406 35.35 -6.96 21.84
CA ALA A 406 36.43 -7.93 22.02
C ALA A 406 36.19 -9.21 21.20
N LEU A 407 34.94 -9.70 21.14
CA LEU A 407 34.58 -10.86 20.32
C LEU A 407 34.77 -10.59 18.83
N GLU A 408 34.31 -9.44 18.33
CA GLU A 408 34.53 -9.01 16.94
C GLU A 408 36.02 -8.89 16.59
N LEU A 409 36.82 -8.32 17.51
CA LEU A 409 38.27 -8.23 17.31
C LEU A 409 38.93 -9.61 17.29
N ALA A 410 38.53 -10.51 18.19
CA ALA A 410 39.04 -11.88 18.24
C ALA A 410 38.69 -12.65 16.96
N GLU A 411 37.46 -12.50 16.46
CA GLU A 411 37.01 -13.11 15.19
C GLU A 411 37.87 -12.64 14.00
N ARG A 412 38.19 -11.34 13.95
CA ARG A 412 39.04 -10.76 12.90
C ARG A 412 40.50 -11.17 13.01
N ALA A 413 41.04 -11.24 14.23
CA ALA A 413 42.44 -11.55 14.47
C ALA A 413 42.76 -13.05 14.35
N PHE A 414 41.80 -13.91 14.69
CA PHE A 414 41.96 -15.36 14.73
C PHE A 414 40.82 -16.06 13.96
N PRO A 415 40.88 -16.10 12.62
CA PRO A 415 39.85 -16.71 11.76
C PRO A 415 39.83 -18.25 11.82
N ILE A 416 40.26 -18.85 12.95
CA ILE A 416 40.22 -20.30 13.24
C ILE A 416 38.85 -20.68 13.81
N ILE A 417 38.08 -19.70 14.33
CA ILE A 417 36.70 -19.90 14.76
C ILE A 417 35.82 -19.89 13.50
N GLU A 418 35.78 -21.02 12.80
CA GLU A 418 34.78 -21.26 11.76
C GLU A 418 33.41 -21.39 12.42
N VAL A 419 32.70 -20.27 12.56
CA VAL A 419 31.25 -20.35 12.65
C VAL A 419 30.79 -20.73 11.25
N THR A 420 30.02 -21.80 11.13
CA THR A 420 29.56 -22.42 9.88
C THR A 420 28.54 -21.53 9.14
N ILE A 421 28.89 -20.26 8.92
CA ILE A 421 28.01 -19.23 8.39
C ILE A 421 28.38 -19.00 6.93
N THR A 422 27.39 -19.24 6.10
CA THR A 422 27.46 -19.44 4.65
C THR A 422 26.86 -18.27 3.86
N ALA A 423 26.54 -17.16 4.54
CA ALA A 423 26.01 -15.95 3.92
C ALA A 423 27.03 -14.80 4.00
N GLU A 424 27.50 -14.38 2.82
CA GLU A 424 28.36 -13.21 2.66
C GLU A 424 27.81 -12.32 1.53
N ASP A 425 28.04 -11.02 1.66
CA ASP A 425 27.97 -10.08 0.55
C ASP A 425 29.37 -9.93 -0.04
N LYS A 426 29.57 -10.46 -1.25
CA LYS A 426 30.87 -10.45 -1.94
C LYS A 426 31.26 -9.10 -2.52
N PHE A 427 30.31 -8.18 -2.64
CA PHE A 427 30.51 -6.90 -3.32
C PHE A 427 29.94 -5.74 -2.48
N PRO A 428 30.32 -5.62 -1.19
CA PRO A 428 29.76 -4.60 -0.31
C PRO A 428 30.07 -3.21 -0.87
N LEU A 429 29.08 -2.32 -0.85
CA LEU A 429 29.24 -0.98 -1.41
C LEU A 429 29.94 -0.06 -0.40
N MET A 430 30.87 0.77 -0.88
CA MET A 430 31.62 1.72 -0.04
C MET A 430 30.81 2.96 0.34
N LYS A 431 29.72 3.24 -0.38
CA LYS A 431 28.85 4.40 -0.17
C LYS A 431 27.38 4.00 -0.27
N PRO A 432 26.49 4.70 0.47
CA PRO A 432 25.06 4.50 0.34
C PRO A 432 24.59 4.70 -1.10
N VAL A 433 23.65 3.87 -1.54
CA VAL A 433 22.95 3.99 -2.82
C VAL A 433 21.89 5.08 -2.72
N LYS A 434 21.73 5.87 -3.78
CA LYS A 434 20.63 6.83 -3.87
C LYS A 434 19.31 6.06 -4.08
N ILE A 435 18.38 6.25 -3.15
CA ILE A 435 17.01 5.73 -3.27
C ILE A 435 16.09 6.83 -3.81
N ALA A 436 15.07 6.46 -4.59
CA ALA A 436 14.04 7.42 -5.02
C ALA A 436 13.19 7.87 -3.83
N GLY A 437 12.97 6.96 -2.87
CA GLY A 437 12.15 7.18 -1.69
C GLY A 437 10.66 7.42 -2.01
N PRO A 438 9.82 7.63 -0.97
CA PRO A 438 8.45 8.08 -1.15
C PRO A 438 8.41 9.50 -1.76
N PRO A 439 7.42 9.85 -2.59
CA PRO A 439 7.28 11.18 -3.16
C PRO A 439 7.14 12.23 -2.05
N SER A 440 7.93 13.28 -2.15
CA SER A 440 7.94 14.45 -1.25
C SER A 440 6.73 15.37 -1.49
N GLU A 441 5.49 14.85 -1.47
CA GLU A 441 4.30 15.72 -1.61
C GLU A 441 3.97 16.50 -0.32
N THR A 442 4.57 16.15 0.81
CA THR A 442 4.33 16.81 2.11
C THR A 442 5.09 18.12 2.32
N ALA A 443 6.01 18.51 1.43
CA ALA A 443 6.79 19.75 1.61
C ALA A 443 6.09 21.03 1.08
N ALA A 444 5.02 20.91 0.29
CA ALA A 444 4.54 22.04 -0.52
C ALA A 444 3.19 22.67 -0.13
N LYS A 445 2.37 22.10 0.77
CA LYS A 445 0.99 22.62 1.01
C LYS A 445 0.47 22.59 2.45
N SER A 446 1.32 22.73 3.46
CA SER A 446 0.87 22.93 4.85
C SER A 446 1.63 24.08 5.51
N ARG A 447 1.37 25.31 5.09
CA ARG A 447 1.38 26.43 6.05
C ARG A 447 0.12 26.35 6.90
N VAL A 448 0.06 25.32 7.73
CA VAL A 448 -0.83 25.32 8.90
C VAL A 448 -0.14 26.21 9.91
N VAL A 449 -0.86 27.19 10.46
CA VAL A 449 -0.42 27.92 11.65
C VAL A 449 -0.45 26.90 12.79
N VAL A 450 0.73 26.39 13.15
CA VAL A 450 0.92 25.33 14.15
C VAL A 450 1.03 25.97 15.53
N THR A 451 0.10 25.61 16.43
CA THR A 451 0.25 25.77 17.88
C THR A 451 1.19 24.70 18.41
N GLU A 452 2.14 25.12 19.25
CA GLU A 452 3.26 24.37 19.80
C GLU A 452 2.85 23.04 20.46
N GLY A 453 3.58 21.95 20.16
CA GLY A 453 3.47 20.73 20.98
C GLY A 453 4.13 19.45 20.48
N SER A 454 4.28 19.22 19.18
CA SER A 454 4.67 17.89 18.67
C SER A 454 5.89 17.84 17.72
N GLU A 455 6.52 18.97 17.39
CA GLU A 455 7.60 19.00 16.38
C GLU A 455 8.97 18.49 16.85
N ARG A 456 9.19 18.25 18.14
CA ARG A 456 10.55 17.93 18.63
C ARG A 456 11.07 16.54 18.23
N VAL A 457 10.21 15.63 17.78
CA VAL A 457 10.62 14.26 17.42
C VAL A 457 10.89 14.11 15.92
N PHE A 458 10.05 14.71 15.06
CA PHE A 458 10.15 14.52 13.60
C PHE A 458 11.27 15.36 12.95
N LEU A 459 11.43 16.62 13.38
CA LEU A 459 12.54 17.46 12.90
C LEU A 459 13.89 17.08 13.51
N GLY A 460 13.90 16.51 14.72
CA GLY A 460 15.12 16.05 15.39
C GLY A 460 15.75 14.82 14.73
N LEU A 461 14.94 13.88 14.24
CA LEU A 461 15.43 12.62 13.67
C LEU A 461 15.85 12.75 12.20
N PHE A 462 15.14 13.57 11.40
CA PHE A 462 15.56 13.88 10.03
C PHE A 462 16.87 14.68 10.01
N SER A 463 17.09 15.54 11.00
CA SER A 463 18.36 16.28 11.14
C SER A 463 19.48 15.43 11.74
N LEU A 464 19.20 14.44 12.61
CA LEU A 464 20.21 13.46 13.08
C LEU A 464 20.67 12.51 11.97
N ALA A 465 19.77 12.09 11.07
CA ALA A 465 20.13 11.31 9.89
C ALA A 465 21.05 12.10 8.93
N LEU A 466 20.84 13.42 8.79
CA LEU A 466 21.71 14.32 8.01
C LEU A 466 23.01 14.68 8.75
N LEU A 467 22.99 14.81 10.09
CA LEU A 467 24.18 15.06 10.90
C LEU A 467 25.15 13.87 10.90
N GLY A 468 24.64 12.64 10.83
CA GLY A 468 25.46 11.43 10.63
C GLY A 468 26.24 11.45 9.31
N ILE A 469 25.66 12.04 8.26
CA ILE A 469 26.31 12.21 6.95
C ILE A 469 27.31 13.38 6.99
N GLY A 470 27.02 14.46 7.73
CA GLY A 470 27.87 15.64 7.87
C GLY A 470 29.13 15.45 8.73
N LEU A 471 29.09 14.59 9.75
CA LEU A 471 30.27 14.33 10.61
C LEU A 471 31.34 13.48 9.93
N LEU A 472 30.99 12.72 8.88
CA LEU A 472 31.94 11.92 8.10
C LEU A 472 32.73 12.76 7.07
N THR A 473 32.21 13.91 6.65
CA THR A 473 32.92 14.81 5.70
C THR A 473 33.90 15.77 6.40
N VAL A 474 33.71 16.08 7.69
CA VAL A 474 34.61 17.00 8.43
C VAL A 474 35.91 16.32 8.90
N ARG A 475 35.95 14.98 9.02
CA ARG A 475 37.16 14.27 9.48
C ARG A 475 38.28 14.12 8.43
N LYS A 476 38.06 14.50 7.16
CA LYS A 476 39.09 14.51 6.09
C LYS A 476 39.78 15.87 5.87
N GLY A 477 39.52 16.88 6.71
CA GLY A 477 40.04 18.25 6.52
C GLY A 477 41.16 18.72 7.46
N LEU A 478 41.63 17.90 8.42
CA LEU A 478 42.64 18.32 9.42
C LEU A 478 43.78 17.29 9.51
N ALA A 479 44.60 17.25 8.46
CA ALA A 479 45.95 16.69 8.52
C ALA A 479 46.81 17.34 7.43
N PHE A 480 47.22 18.60 7.65
CA PHE A 480 48.43 19.19 7.09
C PHE A 480 48.81 20.43 7.92
N ARG A 481 49.63 20.22 8.94
CA ARG A 481 50.80 21.03 9.30
C ARG A 481 51.63 20.29 10.33
#